data_AF-A0A545SC90-F1
#
_entry.id   AF-A0A545SC90-F1
#
_cell.length_a   1.000
_cell.length_b   1.000
_cell.length_c   1.000
_cell.angle_alpha   90.00
_cell.angle_beta   90.00
_cell.angle_gamma   90.00
#
_symmetry.space_group_name_H-M   'P 1'
#
loop_
_entity.id
_entity.type
_entity.pdbx_description
1 polymer ?
#
loop_
_entity_poly.entity_id
_entity_poly.type
_entity_poly.pdbx_seq_one_letter_code
_entity_poly.pdbx_strand_id
1 'polypeptide(L)'
;MNTPATDNQLIEIENQYWLSMKECLERLEDNKDFQKLVLEGYFKDFAVNQTSMLATDYVRKTGTRPEIMERLIAISNLQDYFITIKSMVTPEDDEE
;
A
#
# COMPACT_ATOMS: atom_id res chain seq x y z
N MET A 1 27.62 -18.66 14.14
CA MET A 1 28.37 -17.47 13.69
C MET A 1 27.97 -17.25 12.25
N ASN A 2 27.12 -16.26 11.96
CA ASN A 2 26.93 -15.81 10.59
C ASN A 2 28.12 -14.92 10.22
N THR A 3 28.67 -15.14 9.04
CA THR A 3 29.84 -14.42 8.52
C THR A 3 29.34 -13.16 7.80
N PRO A 4 29.99 -11.99 7.91
CA PRO A 4 29.53 -10.74 7.27
C PRO A 4 29.25 -10.83 5.76
N ALA A 5 29.86 -11.78 5.04
CA ALA A 5 29.55 -12.05 3.64
C ALA A 5 28.11 -12.56 3.41
N THR A 6 27.53 -13.28 4.36
CA THR A 6 26.15 -13.78 4.28
C THR A 6 25.14 -12.65 4.49
N ASP A 7 25.44 -11.70 5.37
CA ASP A 7 24.55 -10.58 5.67
C ASP A 7 24.50 -9.58 4.50
N ASN A 8 25.63 -9.28 3.85
CA ASN A 8 25.66 -8.42 2.67
C ASN A 8 24.89 -9.01 1.47
N GLN A 9 24.99 -10.34 1.26
CA GLN A 9 24.24 -11.02 0.20
C GLN A 9 22.72 -10.98 0.42
N LEU A 10 22.28 -11.04 1.69
CA LEU A 10 20.86 -10.91 2.02
C LEU A 10 20.34 -9.51 1.72
N ILE A 11 21.11 -8.48 2.08
CA ILE A 11 20.78 -7.07 1.80
C ILE A 11 20.65 -6.83 0.30
N GLU A 12 21.60 -7.32 -0.51
CA GLU A 12 21.53 -7.19 -1.97
C GLU A 12 20.27 -7.86 -2.56
N ILE A 13 19.92 -9.06 -2.10
CA ILE A 13 18.72 -9.78 -2.56
C ILE A 13 17.45 -9.03 -2.17
N GLU A 14 17.38 -8.52 -0.94
CA GLU A 14 16.25 -7.74 -0.46
C GLU A 14 16.10 -6.43 -1.25
N ASN A 15 17.19 -5.73 -1.52
CA ASN A 15 17.20 -4.51 -2.35
C ASN A 15 16.68 -4.79 -3.77
N GLN A 16 17.14 -5.87 -4.41
CA GLN A 16 16.67 -6.26 -5.74
C GLN A 16 15.18 -6.62 -5.75
N TYR A 17 14.69 -7.27 -4.70
CA TYR A 17 13.26 -7.57 -4.54
C TYR A 17 12.43 -6.29 -4.46
N TRP A 18 12.80 -5.33 -3.60
CA TRP A 18 12.06 -4.08 -3.45
C TRP A 18 12.13 -3.19 -4.70
N LEU A 19 13.27 -3.17 -5.40
CA LEU A 19 13.41 -2.48 -6.68
C LEU A 19 12.43 -3.04 -7.73
N SER A 20 12.40 -4.36 -7.90
CA SER A 20 11.47 -5.02 -8.82
C SER A 20 10.01 -4.72 -8.47
N MET A 21 9.67 -4.73 -7.17
CA MET A 21 8.32 -4.37 -6.68
C MET A 21 7.97 -2.92 -7.00
N LYS A 22 8.90 -1.99 -6.81
CA LYS A 22 8.72 -0.57 -7.13
C LYS A 22 8.48 -0.36 -8.62
N GLU A 23 9.31 -0.93 -9.49
CA GLU A 23 9.12 -0.86 -10.94
C GLU A 23 7.77 -1.44 -11.38
N CYS A 24 7.32 -2.53 -10.76
CA CYS A 24 6.00 -3.09 -11.03
C CYS A 24 4.88 -2.12 -10.62
N LEU A 25 4.99 -1.53 -9.43
CA LEU A 25 4.01 -0.58 -8.93
C LEU A 25 3.97 0.69 -9.79
N GLU A 26 5.10 1.23 -10.22
CA GLU A 26 5.17 2.39 -11.12
C GLU A 26 4.46 2.11 -12.45
N ARG A 27 4.70 0.94 -13.08
CA ARG A 27 3.98 0.54 -14.29
C ARG A 27 2.48 0.40 -14.07
N LEU A 28 2.05 -0.07 -12.90
CA LEU A 28 0.63 -0.15 -12.54
C LEU A 28 0.05 1.26 -12.34
N GLU A 29 0.77 2.13 -11.64
CA GLU A 29 0.35 3.51 -11.40
C GLU A 29 0.20 4.31 -12.70
N ASP A 30 0.93 3.98 -13.76
CA ASP A 30 0.77 4.56 -15.11
C ASP A 30 -0.39 3.98 -15.93
N ASN A 31 -0.88 2.78 -15.57
CA ASN A 31 -1.96 2.11 -16.28
C ASN A 31 -3.33 2.76 -15.98
N LYS A 32 -4.07 3.15 -17.03
CA LYS A 32 -5.36 3.85 -16.89
C LYS A 32 -6.46 3.03 -16.22
N ASP A 33 -6.50 1.73 -16.44
CA ASP A 33 -7.50 0.87 -15.81
C ASP A 33 -7.21 0.69 -14.33
N PHE A 34 -5.92 0.57 -13.96
CA PHE A 34 -5.49 0.54 -12.57
C PHE A 34 -5.74 1.86 -11.84
N GLN A 35 -5.41 2.99 -12.47
CA GLN A 35 -5.77 4.32 -11.98
C GLN A 35 -7.27 4.39 -11.71
N LYS A 36 -8.11 3.92 -12.64
CA LYS A 36 -9.55 4.01 -12.50
C LYS A 36 -10.11 3.09 -11.41
N LEU A 37 -9.72 1.82 -11.41
CA LEU A 37 -10.31 0.80 -10.54
C LEU A 37 -9.76 0.88 -9.11
N VAL A 38 -8.45 1.06 -8.96
CA VAL A 38 -7.77 0.94 -7.66
C VAL A 38 -7.53 2.31 -7.05
N LEU A 39 -6.85 3.21 -7.75
CA LEU A 39 -6.45 4.50 -7.17
C LEU A 39 -7.65 5.46 -6.99
N GLU A 40 -8.45 5.64 -8.04
CA GLU A 40 -9.68 6.44 -7.99
C GLU A 40 -10.82 5.65 -7.33
N GLY A 41 -11.10 4.44 -7.81
CA GLY A 41 -12.24 3.66 -7.36
C GLY A 41 -12.11 3.20 -5.91
N TYR A 42 -11.11 2.37 -5.61
CA TYR A 42 -11.00 1.69 -4.32
C TYR A 42 -10.42 2.58 -3.22
N PHE A 43 -9.29 3.25 -3.46
CA PHE A 43 -8.60 4.05 -2.44
C PHE A 43 -9.27 5.40 -2.17
N LYS A 44 -9.96 5.98 -3.16
CA LYS A 44 -10.59 7.29 -3.01
C LYS A 44 -12.11 7.20 -2.90
N ASP A 45 -12.79 6.85 -3.98
CA ASP A 45 -14.25 6.96 -4.06
C ASP A 45 -14.95 5.99 -3.09
N PHE A 46 -14.50 4.74 -3.05
CA PHE A 46 -15.05 3.73 -2.15
C PHE A 46 -14.75 4.05 -0.68
N ALA A 47 -13.52 4.46 -0.36
CA ALA A 47 -13.15 4.88 0.99
C ALA A 47 -14.02 6.03 1.50
N VAL A 48 -14.19 7.09 0.69
CA VAL A 48 -15.06 8.24 1.02
C VAL A 48 -16.51 7.81 1.24
N ASN A 49 -17.01 6.89 0.42
CA ASN A 49 -18.34 6.33 0.59
C ASN A 49 -18.47 5.59 1.94
N GLN A 50 -17.53 4.69 2.26
CA GLN A 50 -17.53 3.97 3.53
C GLN A 50 -17.46 4.93 4.73
N THR A 51 -16.63 5.98 4.68
CA THR A 51 -16.59 7.01 5.73
C THR A 51 -17.94 7.72 5.87
N SER A 52 -18.60 8.03 4.76
CA SER A 52 -19.94 8.65 4.78
C SER A 52 -20.99 7.72 5.40
N MET A 53 -20.90 6.41 5.15
CA MET A 53 -21.81 5.42 5.73
C MET A 53 -21.77 5.38 7.26
N LEU A 54 -20.60 5.62 7.87
CA LEU A 54 -20.45 5.66 9.34
C LEU A 54 -21.36 6.70 10.02
N ALA A 55 -21.68 7.78 9.30
CA ALA A 55 -22.53 8.86 9.80
C ALA A 55 -24.03 8.55 9.70
N THR A 56 -24.43 7.55 8.91
CA THR A 56 -25.84 7.25 8.66
C THR A 56 -26.55 6.67 9.88
N ASP A 57 -27.80 7.06 10.09
CA ASP A 57 -28.62 6.55 11.20
C ASP A 57 -28.88 5.05 11.10
N TYR A 58 -28.96 4.50 9.89
CA TYR A 58 -29.09 3.08 9.68
C TYR A 58 -27.91 2.32 10.32
N VAL A 59 -26.68 2.65 9.91
CA VAL A 59 -25.45 2.04 10.43
C VAL A 59 -25.30 2.23 11.95
N ARG A 60 -25.74 3.39 12.48
CA ARG A 60 -25.76 3.64 13.92
C ARG A 60 -26.72 2.73 14.67
N LYS A 61 -27.91 2.50 14.12
CA LYS A 61 -28.98 1.72 14.75
C LYS A 61 -28.76 0.22 14.60
N THR A 62 -28.17 -0.22 13.48
CA THR A 62 -27.90 -1.65 13.22
C THR A 62 -26.59 -2.14 13.83
N GLY A 63 -25.74 -1.23 14.31
CA GLY A 63 -24.47 -1.61 14.95
C GLY A 63 -23.39 -2.06 13.98
N THR A 64 -23.52 -1.81 12.67
CA THR A 64 -22.58 -2.27 11.63
C THR A 64 -21.34 -1.38 11.46
N ARG A 65 -21.13 -0.40 12.35
CA ARG A 65 -19.94 0.47 12.33
C ARG A 65 -18.60 -0.30 12.36
N PRO A 66 -18.42 -1.35 13.18
CA PRO A 66 -17.15 -2.07 13.22
C PRO A 66 -16.74 -2.66 11.88
N GLU A 67 -17.69 -3.25 11.15
CA GLU A 67 -17.44 -3.84 9.82
C GLU A 67 -16.96 -2.78 8.81
N ILE A 68 -17.57 -1.59 8.83
CA ILE A 68 -17.16 -0.50 7.95
C ILE A 68 -15.77 0.02 8.34
N MET A 69 -15.46 0.09 9.64
CA MET A 69 -14.14 0.45 10.12
C MET A 69 -13.07 -0.57 9.72
N GLU A 70 -13.34 -1.86 9.82
CA GLU A 70 -12.42 -2.92 9.37
C GLU A 70 -12.10 -2.80 7.87
N ARG A 71 -13.10 -2.50 7.04
CA ARG A 71 -12.88 -2.23 5.61
C ARG A 71 -11.99 -1.02 5.36
N LEU A 72 -12.22 0.08 6.08
CA LEU A 72 -11.40 1.28 5.97
C LEU A 72 -9.95 1.02 6.42
N ILE A 73 -9.76 0.23 7.48
CA ILE A 73 -8.42 -0.19 7.94
C ILE A 73 -7.74 -1.04 6.87
N ALA A 74 -8.45 -1.98 6.24
CA ALA A 74 -7.90 -2.80 5.16
C ALA A 74 -7.46 -1.95 3.96
N ILE A 75 -8.24 -0.94 3.58
CA ILE A 75 -7.88 0.03 2.54
C ILE A 75 -6.59 0.77 2.93
N SER A 76 -6.52 1.30 4.16
CA SER A 76 -5.34 2.03 4.66
C SER A 76 -4.09 1.13 4.62
N ASN A 77 -4.19 -0.10 5.13
CA ASN A 77 -3.05 -1.02 5.17
C ASN A 77 -2.51 -1.33 3.76
N LEU A 78 -3.39 -1.49 2.77
CA LEU A 78 -2.95 -1.73 1.39
C LEU A 78 -2.31 -0.48 0.77
N GLN A 79 -2.86 0.70 1.04
CA GLN A 79 -2.26 1.96 0.59
C GLN A 79 -0.89 2.19 1.25
N ASP A 80 -0.75 1.89 2.53
CA ASP A 80 0.52 1.96 3.27
C ASP A 80 1.56 0.97 2.70
N TYR A 81 1.12 -0.20 2.26
CA TYR A 81 2.00 -1.15 1.56
C TYR A 81 2.55 -0.55 0.26
N PHE A 82 1.73 0.14 -0.54
CA PHE A 82 2.20 0.82 -1.76
C PHE A 82 3.18 1.96 -1.44
N ILE A 83 2.90 2.73 -0.38
CA ILE A 83 3.80 3.79 0.09
C ILE A 83 5.14 3.20 0.56
N THR A 84 5.10 2.07 1.26
CA THR A 84 6.29 1.35 1.72
C THR A 84 7.15 0.93 0.54
N ILE A 85 6.56 0.28 -0.48
CA ILE A 85 7.28 -0.12 -1.71
C ILE A 85 7.99 1.09 -2.34
N LYS A 86 7.32 2.24 -2.44
CA LYS A 86 7.91 3.45 -3.03
C LYS A 86 9.04 4.04 -2.18
N SER A 87 8.96 3.89 -0.86
CA SER A 87 9.93 4.43 0.09
C SER A 87 11.16 3.53 0.31
N MET A 88 11.03 2.22 0.06
CA MET A 88 12.11 1.24 0.27
C MET A 88 13.27 1.37 -0.73
N VAL A 89 13.14 2.22 -1.75
CA VAL A 89 14.23 2.55 -2.68
C VAL A 89 14.60 4.02 -2.46
N THR A 90 15.35 4.28 -1.39
CA THR A 90 16.17 5.48 -1.26
C THR A 90 17.43 5.31 -2.10
N PRO A 91 17.86 6.33 -2.86
CA PRO A 91 19.18 6.33 -3.50
C PRO A 91 20.24 6.45 -2.42
N GLU A 92 20.52 5.34 -1.74
CA GLU A 92 21.77 5.14 -0.98
C GLU A 92 22.67 4.24 -1.82
N ASP A 93 23.04 4.71 -3.02
CA ASP A 93 24.14 4.16 -3.84
C ASP A 93 24.72 5.23 -4.80
N ASP A 94 24.40 6.52 -4.58
CA ASP A 94 25.07 7.67 -5.25
C ASP A 94 26.06 8.36 -4.29
N GLU A 95 26.72 7.61 -3.40
CA GLU A 95 27.85 8.12 -2.61
C GLU A 95 29.15 7.34 -2.92
N GLU A 96 30.02 8.05 -3.68
CA GLU A 96 31.43 7.84 -4.06
C GLU A 96 31.80 6.99 -5.31
#